data_AF-A0A349QWI6-F1
#
_entry.id   AF-A0A349QWI6-F1
#
_cell.length_a   1.000
_cell.length_b   1.000
_cell.length_c   1.000
_cell.angle_alpha   90.00
_cell.angle_beta   90.00
_cell.angle_gamma   90.00
#
_symmetry.space_group_name_H-M   'P 1'
#
loop_
_entity.id
_entity.type
_entity.pdbx_description
1 polymer ?
#
loop_
_entity_poly.entity_id
_entity_poly.type
_entity_poly.pdbx_seq_one_letter_code
_entity_poly.pdbx_strand_id
1 'polypeptide(L)'
;MKRFTLKEIGQQLNLSPGTISKALNDSHEISAETKKLILDFTKKINYIPNFSAKSLKTGRSNTLAIIVPFISSSFFFDFYEEISHILSQTNYKLILLQTFNDEKKEKEALELCIQSNIEGVIISPVKNDSSLSLLFYMMEQICPVIIFDRINH
;
A
#
# COMPACT_ATOMS: atom_id res chain seq x y z
N MET A 1 15.28 -13.14 -12.94
CA MET A 1 14.16 -13.51 -13.84
C MET A 1 13.74 -12.27 -14.63
N LYS A 2 13.51 -12.38 -15.94
CA LYS A 2 13.14 -11.26 -16.80
C LYS A 2 11.68 -10.86 -16.51
N ARG A 3 11.45 -9.66 -15.97
CA ARG A 3 10.09 -9.11 -15.81
C ARG A 3 9.61 -8.63 -17.17
N PHE A 4 8.60 -9.29 -17.72
CA PHE A 4 7.88 -8.76 -18.88
C PHE A 4 7.24 -7.42 -18.51
N THR A 5 7.32 -6.44 -19.40
CA THR A 5 6.67 -5.13 -19.24
C THR A 5 5.34 -5.09 -19.99
N LEU A 6 4.45 -4.15 -19.63
CA LEU A 6 3.21 -3.93 -20.38
C LEU A 6 3.47 -3.63 -21.87
N LYS A 7 4.63 -3.03 -22.18
CA LYS A 7 5.05 -2.71 -23.55
C LYS A 7 5.37 -3.98 -24.34
N GLU A 8 6.10 -4.93 -23.74
CA GLU A 8 6.40 -6.23 -24.38
C GLU A 8 5.14 -7.08 -24.58
N ILE A 9 4.22 -7.07 -23.60
CA ILE A 9 2.93 -7.77 -23.73
C ILE A 9 2.09 -7.15 -24.85
N GLY A 10 2.03 -5.82 -24.91
CA GLY A 10 1.34 -5.10 -25.98
C GLY A 10 1.89 -5.41 -27.36
N GLN A 11 3.21 -5.54 -27.51
CA GLN A 11 3.84 -5.93 -28.78
C GLN A 11 3.48 -7.35 -29.21
N GLN A 12 3.38 -8.31 -28.29
CA GLN A 12 3.03 -9.69 -28.65
C GLN A 12 1.54 -9.87 -28.99
N LEU A 13 0.67 -9.10 -28.34
CA LEU A 13 -0.77 -9.16 -28.56
C LEU A 13 -1.27 -8.15 -29.59
N ASN A 14 -0.38 -7.31 -30.14
CA ASN A 14 -0.69 -6.21 -31.05
C ASN A 14 -1.72 -5.22 -30.45
N LEU A 15 -1.59 -4.94 -29.16
CA LEU A 15 -2.47 -4.06 -28.38
C LEU A 15 -1.68 -2.94 -27.71
N SER A 16 -2.35 -1.81 -27.47
CA SER A 16 -1.72 -0.71 -26.75
C SER A 16 -1.47 -1.08 -25.28
N PRO A 17 -0.38 -0.58 -24.64
CA PRO A 17 -0.15 -0.78 -23.21
C PRO A 17 -1.32 -0.29 -22.33
N GLY A 18 -2.07 0.72 -22.80
CA GLY A 18 -3.28 1.22 -22.15
C GLY A 18 -4.40 0.18 -22.15
N THR A 19 -4.62 -0.50 -23.27
CA THR A 19 -5.60 -1.58 -23.42
C THR A 19 -5.28 -2.76 -22.49
N ILE A 20 -4.00 -3.16 -22.43
CA ILE A 20 -3.54 -4.22 -21.50
C ILE A 20 -3.78 -3.81 -20.04
N SER A 21 -3.41 -2.58 -19.67
CA SER A 21 -3.63 -2.08 -18.31
C SER A 21 -5.11 -2.01 -17.93
N LYS A 22 -6.00 -1.63 -18.86
CA LYS A 22 -7.45 -1.58 -18.64
C LYS A 22 -8.04 -2.98 -18.47
N ALA A 23 -7.61 -3.93 -19.30
CA ALA A 23 -8.04 -5.32 -19.20
C ALA A 23 -7.62 -5.98 -17.87
N LEU A 24 -6.39 -5.71 -17.41
CA LEU A 24 -5.86 -6.23 -16.14
C LEU A 24 -6.50 -5.60 -14.90
N ASN A 25 -7.00 -4.37 -14.99
CA ASN A 25 -7.77 -3.71 -13.93
C ASN A 25 -9.29 -3.96 -14.06
N ASP A 26 -9.70 -4.95 -14.85
CA ASP A 26 -11.10 -5.34 -15.05
C ASP A 26 -12.03 -4.26 -15.63
N SER A 27 -11.51 -3.25 -16.35
CA SER A 27 -12.33 -2.17 -16.91
C SER A 27 -13.44 -2.66 -17.85
N HIS A 28 -14.61 -2.01 -17.79
CA HIS A 28 -15.77 -2.26 -18.67
C HIS A 28 -15.59 -1.76 -20.10
N GLU A 29 -14.56 -0.94 -20.37
CA GLU A 29 -14.28 -0.40 -21.71
C GLU A 29 -13.68 -1.44 -22.68
N ILE A 30 -13.34 -2.63 -22.19
CA ILE A 30 -12.69 -3.70 -22.97
C ILE A 30 -13.66 -4.86 -23.16
N SER A 31 -13.78 -5.37 -24.39
CA SER A 31 -14.61 -6.54 -24.68
C SER A 31 -14.15 -7.77 -23.87
N ALA A 32 -15.11 -8.63 -23.52
CA ALA A 32 -14.84 -9.85 -22.76
C ALA A 32 -13.85 -10.77 -23.48
N GLU A 33 -13.90 -10.80 -24.82
CA GLU A 33 -12.99 -11.58 -25.66
C GLU A 33 -11.54 -11.10 -25.54
N THR A 34 -11.31 -9.79 -25.66
CA THR A 34 -9.97 -9.20 -25.51
C THR A 34 -9.45 -9.34 -24.08
N LYS A 35 -10.31 -9.16 -23.07
CA LYS A 35 -9.95 -9.36 -21.66
C LYS A 35 -9.49 -10.80 -21.40
N LYS A 36 -10.22 -11.79 -21.91
CA LYS A 36 -9.87 -13.21 -21.77
C LYS A 36 -8.52 -13.53 -22.44
N LEU A 37 -8.31 -13.06 -23.67
CA LEU A 37 -7.06 -13.24 -24.42
C LEU A 37 -5.84 -12.67 -23.67
N ILE A 38 -5.97 -11.50 -23.06
CA ILE A 38 -4.91 -10.88 -22.26
C ILE A 38 -4.66 -11.67 -20.96
N LEU A 39 -5.72 -12.10 -20.26
CA LEU A 39 -5.60 -12.88 -19.03
C LEU A 39 -4.94 -14.25 -19.26
N ASP A 40 -5.31 -14.95 -20.33
CA ASP A 40 -4.70 -16.23 -20.69
C ASP A 40 -3.23 -16.06 -21.08
N PHE A 41 -2.90 -15.02 -21.85
CA PHE A 41 -1.52 -14.74 -22.22
C PHE A 41 -0.66 -14.37 -21.01
N THR A 42 -1.14 -13.48 -20.14
CA THR A 42 -0.41 -13.06 -18.93
C THR A 42 -0.20 -14.20 -17.93
N LYS A 43 -1.15 -15.15 -17.83
CA LYS A 43 -0.97 -16.40 -17.09
C LYS A 43 0.13 -17.27 -17.67
N LYS A 44 0.17 -17.47 -19.00
CA LYS A 44 1.22 -18.28 -19.66
C LYS A 44 2.63 -17.77 -19.42
N ILE A 45 2.81 -16.45 -19.37
CA ILE A 45 4.12 -15.83 -19.16
C ILE A 45 4.44 -15.55 -17.68
N ASN A 46 3.59 -15.97 -16.74
CA ASN A 46 3.72 -15.66 -15.31
C ASN A 46 3.96 -14.16 -15.05
N TYR A 47 3.21 -13.29 -15.75
CA TYR A 47 3.36 -11.84 -15.59
C TYR A 47 2.85 -11.42 -14.21
N ILE A 48 3.72 -10.79 -13.44
CA ILE A 48 3.36 -10.17 -12.16
C ILE A 48 3.35 -8.64 -12.36
N PRO A 49 2.20 -7.98 -12.16
CA PRO A 49 2.10 -6.54 -12.25
C PRO A 49 3.12 -5.86 -11.34
N ASN A 50 3.88 -4.90 -11.90
CA ASN A 50 4.79 -4.10 -11.09
C ASN A 50 4.01 -2.99 -10.40
N PHE A 51 3.69 -3.19 -9.12
CA PHE A 51 2.99 -2.21 -8.30
C PHE A 51 3.74 -0.88 -8.18
N SER A 52 5.08 -0.90 -8.11
CA SER A 52 5.87 0.33 -8.06
C SER A 52 5.68 1.16 -9.34
N ALA A 53 5.65 0.51 -10.51
CA ALA A 53 5.36 1.19 -11.77
C ALA A 53 3.91 1.70 -11.86
N LYS A 54 2.95 1.00 -11.26
CA LYS A 54 1.55 1.46 -11.13
C LYS A 54 1.45 2.68 -10.20
N SER A 55 2.16 2.67 -9.08
CA SER A 55 2.23 3.78 -8.12
C SER A 55 2.86 5.02 -8.76
N LEU A 56 3.97 4.87 -9.49
CA LEU A 56 4.61 5.95 -10.24
C LEU A 56 3.66 6.60 -11.26
N LYS A 57 2.84 5.81 -11.96
CA LYS A 57 1.91 6.31 -12.97
C LYS A 57 0.67 6.99 -12.37
N THR A 58 0.19 6.50 -11.23
CA THR A 58 -1.04 6.99 -10.59
C THR A 58 -0.78 8.01 -9.49
N GLY A 59 0.48 8.16 -9.05
CA GLY A 59 0.84 8.92 -7.86
C GLY A 59 0.35 8.29 -6.55
N ARG A 60 -0.22 7.08 -6.59
CA ARG A 60 -0.90 6.43 -5.45
C ARG A 60 -0.34 5.05 -5.18
N SER A 61 0.15 4.83 -3.97
CA SER A 61 0.67 3.54 -3.50
C SER A 61 -0.46 2.57 -3.10
N ASN A 62 -1.65 3.09 -2.81
CA ASN A 62 -2.76 2.44 -2.11
C ASN A 62 -2.26 1.64 -0.90
N THR A 63 -1.35 2.22 -0.12
CA THR A 63 -0.75 1.55 1.03
C THR A 63 -0.95 2.40 2.28
N LEU A 64 -1.44 1.76 3.35
CA LEU A 64 -1.62 2.31 4.67
C LEU A 64 -0.63 1.62 5.63
N ALA A 65 -0.18 2.34 6.66
CA ALA A 65 0.64 1.76 7.73
C ALA A 65 -0.09 1.76 9.07
N ILE A 66 0.08 0.67 9.82
CA ILE A 66 -0.20 0.58 11.25
C ILE A 66 1.14 0.46 11.98
N ILE A 67 1.38 1.38 12.91
CA ILE A 67 2.58 1.44 13.74
C ILE A 67 2.15 1.20 15.20
N VAL A 68 2.61 0.09 15.78
CA VAL A 68 2.22 -0.33 17.14
C VAL A 68 3.45 -0.75 17.94
N PRO A 69 3.41 -0.72 19.29
CA PRO A 69 4.55 -1.17 20.08
C PRO A 69 4.75 -2.68 20.01
N PHE A 70 3.70 -3.48 20.27
CA PHE A 70 3.77 -4.95 20.25
C PHE A 70 2.47 -5.52 19.69
N ILE A 71 2.55 -6.25 18.57
CA ILE A 71 1.36 -6.92 17.99
C ILE A 71 0.85 -8.07 18.85
N SER A 72 1.69 -8.60 19.75
CA SER A 72 1.32 -9.68 20.66
C SER A 72 0.35 -9.25 21.77
N SER A 73 0.11 -7.95 21.94
CA SER A 73 -0.95 -7.46 22.82
C SER A 73 -2.30 -7.75 22.17
N SER A 74 -3.24 -8.36 22.91
CA SER A 74 -4.58 -8.68 22.40
C SER A 74 -5.27 -7.46 21.81
N PHE A 75 -5.17 -6.30 22.45
CA PHE A 75 -5.74 -5.05 21.95
C PHE A 75 -5.22 -4.68 20.55
N PHE A 76 -3.90 -4.71 20.33
CA PHE A 76 -3.32 -4.37 19.03
C PHE A 76 -3.54 -5.45 17.98
N PHE A 77 -3.61 -6.72 18.41
CA PHE A 77 -3.93 -7.84 17.54
C PHE A 77 -5.37 -7.71 17.00
N ASP A 78 -6.35 -7.56 17.89
CA ASP A 78 -7.77 -7.43 17.52
C ASP A 78 -7.99 -6.19 16.64
N PHE A 79 -7.31 -5.08 16.97
CA PHE A 79 -7.35 -3.85 16.17
C PHE A 79 -6.78 -4.04 14.76
N TYR A 80 -5.63 -4.70 14.65
CA TYR A 80 -5.02 -5.03 13.35
C TYR A 80 -5.90 -5.98 12.54
N GLU A 81 -6.47 -7.02 13.18
CA GLU A 81 -7.35 -7.99 12.53
C GLU A 81 -8.56 -7.30 11.91
N GLU A 82 -9.23 -6.43 12.67
CA GLU A 82 -10.42 -5.72 12.20
C GLU A 82 -10.09 -4.76 11.04
N ILE A 83 -9.01 -3.98 11.15
CA ILE A 83 -8.60 -3.08 10.06
C ILE A 83 -8.21 -3.87 8.81
N SER A 84 -7.45 -4.96 8.99
CA SER A 84 -7.04 -5.82 7.88
C SER A 84 -8.25 -6.44 7.18
N HIS A 85 -9.25 -6.88 7.95
CA HIS A 85 -10.51 -7.39 7.42
C HIS A 85 -11.28 -6.34 6.61
N ILE A 86 -11.43 -5.12 7.13
CA ILE A 86 -12.08 -4.01 6.40
C ILE A 86 -11.33 -3.70 5.10
N LEU A 87 -10.00 -3.62 5.16
CA LEU A 87 -9.19 -3.28 3.99
C LEU A 87 -9.15 -4.40 2.94
N SER A 88 -9.40 -5.66 3.32
CA SER A 88 -9.43 -6.80 2.39
C SER A 88 -10.46 -6.65 1.25
N GLN A 89 -11.49 -5.84 1.47
CA GLN A 89 -12.53 -5.53 0.48
C GLN A 89 -12.19 -4.31 -0.40
N THR A 90 -10.99 -3.74 -0.23
CA THR A 90 -10.53 -2.55 -0.93
C THR A 90 -9.25 -2.82 -1.72
N ASN A 91 -8.80 -1.83 -2.50
CA ASN A 91 -7.50 -1.90 -3.17
C ASN A 91 -6.34 -1.43 -2.28
N TYR A 92 -6.61 -1.10 -1.02
CA TYR A 92 -5.58 -0.68 -0.07
C TYR A 92 -4.86 -1.89 0.51
N LYS A 93 -3.55 -1.71 0.72
CA LYS A 93 -2.68 -2.65 1.41
C LYS A 93 -2.35 -2.10 2.78
N LEU A 94 -2.16 -3.00 3.72
CA LEU A 94 -1.78 -2.67 5.09
C LEU A 94 -0.35 -3.14 5.36
N ILE A 95 0.49 -2.25 5.88
CA ILE A 95 1.83 -2.57 6.38
C ILE A 95 1.81 -2.43 7.90
N LEU A 96 2.26 -3.47 8.60
CA LEU A 96 2.42 -3.47 10.04
C LEU A 96 3.89 -3.20 10.40
N LEU A 97 4.13 -2.20 11.25
CA LEU A 97 5.44 -1.86 11.78
C LEU A 97 5.39 -1.90 13.31
N GLN A 98 6.41 -2.51 13.92
CA GLN A 98 6.51 -2.63 15.38
C GLN A 98 7.62 -1.76 15.94
N THR A 99 7.29 -0.91 16.91
CA THR A 99 8.26 -0.02 17.56
C THR A 99 8.92 -0.67 18.77
N PHE A 100 8.33 -1.71 19.36
CA PHE A 100 8.84 -2.35 20.59
C PHE A 100 9.08 -1.37 21.75
N ASN A 101 8.26 -0.30 21.85
CA ASN A 101 8.45 0.83 22.77
C ASN A 101 9.82 1.54 22.62
N ASP A 102 10.42 1.51 21.43
CA ASP A 102 11.67 2.20 21.12
C ASP A 102 11.39 3.42 20.22
N GLU A 103 11.68 4.62 20.73
CA GLU A 103 11.46 5.89 20.01
C GLU A 103 12.29 5.98 18.73
N LYS A 104 13.46 5.33 18.68
CA LYS A 104 14.26 5.29 17.46
C LYS A 104 13.56 4.48 16.38
N LYS A 105 12.98 3.33 16.74
CA LYS A 105 12.22 2.49 15.81
C LYS A 105 10.94 3.16 15.35
N GLU A 106 10.30 3.93 16.22
CA GLU A 106 9.16 4.76 15.85
C GLU A 106 9.54 5.76 14.76
N LYS A 107 10.62 6.51 14.96
CA LYS A 107 11.13 7.46 13.97
C LYS A 107 11.49 6.77 12.65
N GLU A 108 12.21 5.66 12.70
CA GLU A 108 12.57 4.85 11.52
C GLU A 108 11.30 4.35 10.77
N ALA A 109 10.26 3.95 11.50
CA ALA A 109 8.99 3.52 10.91
C ALA A 109 8.26 4.67 10.21
N LEU A 110 8.23 5.87 10.81
CA LEU A 110 7.63 7.06 10.20
C LEU A 110 8.41 7.51 8.96
N GLU A 111 9.74 7.52 9.02
CA GLU A 111 10.60 7.84 7.87
C GLU A 111 10.39 6.83 6.72
N LEU A 112 10.24 5.54 7.03
CA LEU A 112 9.91 4.51 6.05
C LEU A 112 8.56 4.78 5.38
N CYS A 113 7.56 5.23 6.14
CA CYS A 113 6.24 5.58 5.59
C CYS A 113 6.35 6.72 4.57
N ILE A 114 7.13 7.75 4.88
CA ILE A 114 7.38 8.89 3.98
C ILE A 114 8.09 8.41 2.71
N GLN A 115 9.16 7.63 2.85
CA GLN A 115 9.95 7.12 1.71
C GLN A 115 9.16 6.15 0.82
N SER A 116 8.17 5.46 1.38
CA SER A 116 7.36 4.46 0.67
C SER A 116 6.08 5.02 0.07
N ASN A 117 5.88 6.35 0.09
CA ASN A 117 4.67 7.02 -0.40
C ASN A 117 3.39 6.44 0.24
N ILE A 118 3.40 6.19 1.56
CA ILE A 118 2.21 5.72 2.27
C ILE A 118 1.15 6.80 2.29
N GLU A 119 -0.10 6.40 2.03
CA GLU A 119 -1.24 7.30 1.88
C GLU A 119 -2.00 7.55 3.20
N GLY A 120 -1.62 6.87 4.27
CA GLY A 120 -2.15 7.12 5.60
C GLY A 120 -1.45 6.28 6.67
N VAL A 121 -1.30 6.85 7.85
CA VAL A 121 -0.64 6.22 9.00
C VAL A 121 -1.58 6.15 10.18
N ILE A 122 -1.65 5.00 10.82
CA ILE A 122 -2.34 4.78 12.09
C ILE A 122 -1.28 4.39 13.10
N ILE A 123 -1.08 5.17 14.15
CA ILE A 123 0.04 5.01 15.07
C ILE A 123 -0.40 5.03 16.53
N SER A 124 0.12 4.08 17.31
CA SER A 124 0.16 4.13 18.77
C SER A 124 1.58 4.56 19.18
N PRO A 125 1.78 5.83 19.57
CA PRO A 125 3.11 6.36 19.82
C PRO A 125 3.73 5.77 21.09
N VAL A 126 5.06 5.75 21.15
CA VAL A 126 5.83 5.27 22.31
C VAL A 126 5.62 6.18 23.51
N LYS A 127 5.50 7.50 23.31
CA LYS A 127 5.09 8.50 24.32
C LYS A 127 4.26 9.58 23.65
N ASN A 128 3.52 10.36 24.44
CA ASN A 128 2.65 11.42 23.93
C ASN A 128 3.43 12.52 23.16
N ASP A 129 4.70 12.70 23.47
CA ASP A 129 5.59 13.69 22.86
C ASP A 129 6.61 13.10 21.87
N SER A 130 6.60 11.78 21.66
CA SER A 130 7.51 11.13 20.71
C SER A 130 7.15 11.49 19.27
N SER A 131 8.18 11.82 18.49
CA SER A 131 8.10 12.13 17.06
C SER A 131 7.10 13.22 16.65
N LEU A 132 6.66 14.10 17.56
CA LEU A 132 5.64 15.13 17.29
C LEU A 132 5.94 15.94 16.03
N SER A 133 7.16 16.46 15.87
CA SER A 133 7.53 17.26 14.68
C SER A 133 7.38 16.47 13.38
N LEU A 134 7.67 15.17 13.39
CA LEU A 134 7.54 14.30 12.22
C LEU A 134 6.08 13.97 11.94
N LEU A 135 5.29 13.71 12.99
CA LEU A 135 3.85 13.48 12.90
C LEU A 135 3.13 14.72 12.34
N PHE A 136 3.43 15.92 12.85
CA PHE A 136 2.87 17.17 12.33
C PHE A 136 3.26 17.40 10.87
N TYR A 137 4.53 17.20 10.53
CA TYR A 137 4.98 17.29 9.14
C TYR A 137 4.20 16.34 8.22
N MET A 138 3.98 15.10 8.66
CA MET A 138 3.20 14.12 7.89
C MET A 138 1.75 14.56 7.72
N MET A 139 1.10 15.00 8.79
CA MET A 139 -0.30 15.46 8.78
C MET A 139 -0.52 16.66 7.86
N GLU A 140 0.43 17.59 7.82
CA GLU A 140 0.32 18.81 7.00
C GLU A 140 0.67 18.59 5.53
N GLN A 141 1.66 17.74 5.23
CA GLN A 141 2.32 17.72 3.92
C GLN A 141 2.30 16.36 3.21
N ILE A 142 2.12 15.25 3.93
CA ILE A 142 2.34 13.91 3.38
C ILE A 142 1.05 13.11 3.29
N CYS A 143 0.42 12.83 4.43
CA CYS A 143 -0.75 11.96 4.49
C CYS A 143 -1.53 12.13 5.82
N PRO A 144 -2.81 11.74 5.87
CA PRO A 144 -3.55 11.65 7.12
C PRO A 144 -2.84 10.74 8.14
N VAL A 145 -2.79 11.20 9.39
CA VAL A 145 -2.27 10.43 10.51
C VAL A 145 -3.36 10.31 11.58
N ILE A 146 -3.60 9.08 12.03
CA ILE A 146 -4.50 8.77 13.14
C ILE A 146 -3.64 8.29 14.31
N ILE A 147 -3.72 9.00 15.43
CA ILE A 147 -3.09 8.62 16.69
C ILE A 147 -4.14 7.92 17.56
N PHE A 148 -3.79 6.79 18.16
CA PHE A 148 -4.71 6.03 19.05
C PHE A 148 -3.97 5.46 20.27
N ASP A 149 -4.70 4.83 21.19
CA ASP A 149 -4.22 4.26 22.48
C ASP A 149 -3.77 5.30 23.52
N ARG A 150 -2.81 6.18 23.18
CA ARG A 150 -2.13 7.07 24.15
C ARG A 150 -2.45 8.55 23.95
N ILE A 151 -3.73 8.89 23.98
CA ILE A 151 -4.18 10.28 23.91
C ILE A 151 -4.58 10.73 25.31
N ASN A 152 -3.60 11.18 26.11
CA ASN A 152 -3.93 12.03 27.26
C ASN A 152 -3.76 13.49 26.83
N HIS A 153 -4.89 14.20 26.89
CA HIS A 153 -5.04 15.65 26.71
C HIS A 153 -4.14 16.48 27.64
#